data_AF-A0A2G9T735-F1
#
_entry.id   AF-A0A2G9T735-F1
#
_cell.length_a   1.000
_cell.length_b   1.000
_cell.length_c   1.000
_cell.angle_alpha   90.00
_cell.angle_beta   90.00
_cell.angle_gamma   90.00
#
_symmetry.space_group_name_H-M   'P 1'
#
loop_
_entity.id
_entity.type
_entity.pdbx_description
1 polymer ?
#
loop_
_entity_poly.entity_id
_entity_poly.type
_entity_poly.pdbx_seq_one_letter_code
_entity_poly.pdbx_strand_id
1 'polypeptide(L)'
;TIYDEDEVLLILADQLGNFTPLVGGPDYVHCLLPPLENLATVEETVVRDKAVESLRKIADKHSTAALEEYFIPMLKRLATGDWFTSRTSACGLFSVAYPRVSPAIKAELR
;
A
#
# COMPACT_ATOMS: atom_id res chain seq x y z
N THR A 1 -7.04 7.57 25.78
CA THR A 1 -6.59 6.18 26.01
C THR A 1 -5.87 5.78 24.74
N ILE A 2 -4.54 5.71 24.75
CA ILE A 2 -3.71 5.54 23.53
C ILE A 2 -4.10 4.26 22.75
N TYR A 3 -4.56 3.23 23.47
CA TYR A 3 -5.07 1.99 22.89
C TYR A 3 -6.30 2.14 21.97
N ASP A 4 -7.17 3.12 22.21
CA ASP A 4 -8.36 3.31 21.36
C ASP A 4 -7.96 3.89 20.00
N GLU A 5 -6.84 4.62 19.93
CA GLU A 5 -6.36 5.25 18.70
C GLU A 5 -5.80 4.20 17.72
N ASP A 6 -4.99 3.26 18.22
CA ASP A 6 -4.44 2.18 17.40
C ASP A 6 -5.53 1.22 16.87
N GLU A 7 -6.56 0.97 17.67
CA GLU A 7 -7.72 0.17 17.23
C GLU A 7 -8.49 0.88 16.11
N VAL A 8 -8.69 2.20 16.21
CA VAL A 8 -9.30 3.00 15.15
C VAL A 8 -8.46 2.97 13.87
N LEU A 9 -7.14 3.11 13.98
CA LEU A 9 -6.25 3.04 12.82
C LEU A 9 -6.23 1.66 12.17
N LEU A 10 -6.30 0.59 12.97
CA LEU A 10 -6.39 -0.78 12.49
C LEU A 10 -7.67 -0.99 11.68
N ILE A 11 -8.82 -0.56 12.21
CA ILE A 11 -10.11 -0.65 11.52
C ILE A 11 -10.10 0.19 10.25
N LEU A 12 -9.55 1.41 10.32
CA LEU A 12 -9.43 2.29 9.16
C LEU A 12 -8.61 1.64 8.04
N ALA A 13 -7.45 1.05 8.38
CA ALA A 13 -6.60 0.34 7.43
C ALA A 13 -7.36 -0.81 6.74
N ASP A 14 -8.14 -1.60 7.48
CA ASP A 14 -8.95 -2.70 6.93
C ASP A 14 -10.08 -2.18 6.02
N GLN A 15 -10.79 -1.14 6.45
CA GLN A 15 -11.90 -0.57 5.67
C GLN A 15 -11.41 0.00 4.34
N LEU A 16 -10.29 0.72 4.33
CA LEU A 16 -9.72 1.28 3.09
C LEU A 16 -9.40 0.20 2.03
N GLY A 17 -9.08 -1.04 2.45
CA GLY A 17 -8.89 -2.16 1.52
C GLY A 17 -10.16 -2.57 0.76
N ASN A 18 -11.33 -2.25 1.31
CA ASN A 18 -12.64 -2.58 0.74
C ASN A 18 -13.32 -1.37 0.06
N PHE A 19 -12.68 -0.20 0.03
CA PHE A 19 -13.28 1.05 -0.45
C PHE A 19 -13.30 1.21 -1.97
N THR A 20 -12.73 0.28 -2.75
CA THR A 20 -12.71 0.39 -4.23
C THR A 20 -14.08 0.70 -4.86
N PRO A 21 -15.20 0.06 -4.46
CA PRO A 21 -16.51 0.39 -5.03
C PRO A 21 -17.02 1.79 -4.63
N LEU A 22 -16.55 2.32 -3.50
CA LEU A 22 -17.00 3.59 -2.93
C LEU A 22 -16.23 4.80 -3.48
N VAL A 23 -15.06 4.57 -4.09
CA VAL A 23 -14.22 5.63 -4.69
C VAL A 23 -14.43 5.80 -6.20
N GLY A 24 -15.38 5.09 -6.81
CA GLY A 24 -15.62 5.14 -8.26
C GLY A 24 -15.01 3.98 -9.04
N GLY A 25 -14.59 2.90 -8.35
CA GLY A 25 -14.12 1.67 -8.99
C GLY A 25 -12.61 1.62 -9.26
N PRO A 26 -12.16 0.66 -10.09
CA PRO A 26 -10.74 0.43 -10.39
C PRO A 26 -9.98 1.65 -10.94
N ASP A 27 -10.64 2.55 -11.66
CA ASP A 27 -9.98 3.71 -12.26
C ASP A 27 -9.52 4.73 -11.21
N TYR A 28 -10.22 4.79 -10.07
CA TYR A 28 -9.98 5.73 -8.97
C TYR A 28 -9.37 5.08 -7.72
N VAL A 29 -9.03 3.79 -7.80
CA VAL A 29 -8.48 3.05 -6.65
C VAL A 29 -7.13 3.62 -6.16
N HIS A 30 -6.38 4.28 -7.04
CA HIS A 30 -5.11 4.94 -6.71
C HIS A 30 -5.27 6.04 -5.65
N CYS A 31 -6.46 6.64 -5.50
CA CYS A 31 -6.75 7.63 -4.46
C CYS A 31 -6.66 7.06 -3.03
N LEU A 32 -6.71 5.73 -2.88
CA LEU A 32 -6.56 5.04 -1.59
C LEU A 32 -5.09 4.81 -1.21
N LEU A 33 -4.14 5.03 -2.13
CA LEU A 33 -2.72 4.80 -1.85
C LEU A 33 -2.16 5.77 -0.79
N PRO A 34 -2.37 7.10 -0.85
CA PRO A 34 -1.82 8.01 0.14
C PRO A 34 -2.22 7.72 1.61
N PRO A 35 -3.50 7.49 1.95
CA PRO A 35 -3.86 7.17 3.33
C PRO A 35 -3.30 5.82 3.78
N LEU A 36 -3.29 4.81 2.91
CA LEU A 36 -2.70 3.50 3.23
C LEU A 36 -1.16 3.56 3.35
N GLU A 37 -0.49 4.37 2.54
CA GLU A 37 0.96 4.63 2.65
C GLU A 37 1.29 5.22 4.00
N ASN A 38 0.54 6.23 4.47
CA ASN A 38 0.72 6.80 5.80
C ASN A 38 0.53 5.74 6.90
N LEU A 39 -0.54 4.94 6.83
CA LEU A 39 -0.80 3.86 7.78
C LEU A 39 0.28 2.76 7.74
N ALA A 40 0.92 2.55 6.60
CA ALA A 40 2.03 1.60 6.47
C ALA A 40 3.34 2.11 7.10
N THR A 41 3.41 3.37 7.55
CA THR A 41 4.61 3.95 8.20
C THR A 41 4.51 4.09 9.72
N VAL A 42 3.33 3.89 10.31
CA VAL A 42 3.09 4.05 11.76
C VAL A 42 3.91 3.07 12.61
N GLU A 43 4.15 3.37 13.88
CA GLU A 43 4.99 2.53 14.75
C GLU A 43 4.32 1.23 15.20
N GLU A 44 2.99 1.22 15.30
CA GLU A 44 2.22 0.04 15.71
C GLU A 44 2.25 -1.04 14.62
N THR A 45 2.74 -2.23 14.97
CA THR A 45 2.97 -3.31 13.99
C THR A 45 1.67 -3.83 13.41
N VAL A 46 0.63 -3.98 14.24
CA VAL A 46 -0.65 -4.54 13.78
C VAL A 46 -1.35 -3.63 12.77
N VAL A 47 -1.23 -2.30 12.94
CA VAL A 47 -1.78 -1.32 12.00
C VAL A 47 -1.03 -1.37 10.67
N ARG A 48 0.31 -1.43 10.71
CA ARG A 48 1.12 -1.55 9.48
C ARG A 48 0.82 -2.82 8.70
N ASP A 49 0.77 -3.97 9.38
CA ASP A 49 0.51 -5.26 8.73
C ASP A 49 -0.85 -5.24 8.03
N LYS A 50 -1.85 -4.64 8.68
CA LYS A 50 -3.18 -4.45 8.08
C LYS A 50 -3.16 -3.48 6.90
N ALA A 51 -2.42 -2.38 6.98
CA ALA A 51 -2.27 -1.45 5.87
C ALA A 51 -1.62 -2.13 4.65
N VAL A 52 -0.58 -2.95 4.88
CA VAL A 52 0.07 -3.75 3.83
C VAL A 52 -0.89 -4.78 3.23
N GLU A 53 -1.70 -5.46 4.04
CA GLU A 53 -2.75 -6.36 3.55
C GLU A 53 -3.74 -5.63 2.64
N SER A 54 -4.21 -4.45 3.04
CA SER A 54 -5.11 -3.62 2.26
C SER A 54 -4.45 -3.11 0.97
N LEU A 55 -3.19 -2.69 1.02
CA LEU A 55 -2.41 -2.31 -0.16
C LEU A 55 -2.33 -3.45 -1.18
N ARG A 56 -2.12 -4.69 -0.72
CA ARG A 56 -2.11 -5.87 -1.60
C ARG A 56 -3.48 -6.10 -2.25
N LYS A 57 -4.56 -5.99 -1.49
CA LYS A 57 -5.94 -6.11 -2.01
C LYS A 57 -6.24 -5.08 -3.10
N ILE A 58 -5.88 -3.81 -2.88
CA ILE A 58 -6.13 -2.77 -3.87
C ILE A 58 -5.18 -2.84 -5.07
N ALA A 59 -3.96 -3.36 -4.89
CA ALA A 59 -3.03 -3.59 -6.00
C ALA A 59 -3.69 -4.48 -7.07
N ASP A 60 -4.41 -5.53 -6.67
CA ASP A 60 -5.14 -6.43 -7.57
C ASP A 60 -6.26 -5.75 -8.37
N LYS A 61 -6.70 -4.57 -7.94
CA LYS A 61 -7.70 -3.77 -8.65
C LYS A 61 -7.08 -2.81 -9.67
N HIS A 62 -5.79 -2.53 -9.59
CA HIS A 62 -5.12 -1.66 -10.55
C HIS A 62 -4.98 -2.35 -11.92
N SER A 63 -5.09 -1.59 -13.01
CA SER A 63 -4.54 -2.04 -14.30
C SER A 63 -3.02 -2.06 -14.23
N THR A 64 -2.35 -2.75 -15.17
CA THR A 64 -0.87 -2.73 -15.23
C THR A 64 -0.32 -1.30 -15.36
N ALA A 65 -0.95 -0.47 -16.20
CA ALA A 65 -0.55 0.92 -16.38
C ALA A 65 -0.70 1.74 -15.08
N ALA A 66 -1.85 1.64 -14.41
CA ALA A 66 -2.09 2.34 -13.15
C ALA A 66 -1.18 1.84 -12.02
N LEU A 67 -0.84 0.55 -12.01
CA LEU A 67 0.11 -0.02 -11.06
C LEU A 67 1.50 0.59 -11.25
N GLU A 68 1.98 0.68 -12.49
CA GLU A 68 3.26 1.32 -12.81
C GLU A 68 3.27 2.82 -12.53
N GLU A 69 2.17 3.51 -12.81
CA GLU A 69 2.05 4.97 -12.65
C GLU A 69 1.94 5.40 -11.19
N TYR A 70 1.17 4.68 -10.36
CA TYR A 70 0.84 5.12 -9.00
C TYR A 70 1.43 4.21 -7.90
N PHE A 71 1.32 2.90 -8.07
CA PHE A 71 1.72 1.94 -7.03
C PHE A 71 3.25 1.80 -6.94
N ILE A 72 3.95 1.75 -8.07
CA ILE A 72 5.42 1.62 -8.09
C ILE A 72 6.13 2.83 -7.46
N PRO A 73 5.76 4.09 -7.75
CA PRO A 73 6.35 5.24 -7.05
C PRO A 73 6.13 5.21 -5.54
N MET A 74 4.94 4.80 -5.09
CA MET A 74 4.66 4.62 -3.65
C MET A 74 5.54 3.52 -3.04
N LEU A 75 5.65 2.36 -3.70
CA LEU A 75 6.51 1.28 -3.25
C LEU A 75 7.97 1.72 -3.12
N LYS A 76 8.47 2.49 -4.09
CA LYS A 76 9.83 3.06 -4.04
C LYS A 76 9.99 4.02 -2.86
N ARG A 77 9.03 4.93 -2.62
CA ARG A 77 9.06 5.82 -1.46
C ARG A 77 9.08 5.04 -0.14
N LEU A 78 8.28 3.98 -0.03
CA LEU A 78 8.30 3.14 1.17
C LEU A 78 9.66 2.46 1.36
N ALA A 79 10.22 1.90 0.29
CA ALA A 79 11.49 1.17 0.30
C ALA A 79 12.71 2.06 0.59
N THR A 80 12.68 3.32 0.15
CA THR A 80 13.76 4.30 0.37
C THR A 80 13.45 5.28 1.50
N GLY A 81 12.36 5.07 2.26
CA GLY A 81 11.97 5.94 3.35
C GLY A 81 13.00 5.95 4.48
N ASP A 82 13.16 7.09 5.15
CA ASP A 82 14.13 7.28 6.25
C ASP A 82 13.81 6.37 7.44
N TRP A 83 12.52 6.13 7.69
CA TRP A 83 12.03 5.33 8.80
C TRP A 83 12.07 3.83 8.50
N PHE A 84 12.52 3.03 9.46
CA PHE A 84 12.61 1.58 9.27
C PHE A 84 11.24 0.94 9.06
N THR A 85 10.20 1.46 9.70
CA THR A 85 8.80 1.00 9.59
C THR A 85 8.33 1.02 8.14
N SER A 86 8.61 2.12 7.44
CA SER A 86 8.36 2.29 6.01
C SER A 86 9.03 1.19 5.17
N ARG A 87 10.32 0.95 5.42
CA ARG A 87 11.10 -0.05 4.66
C ARG A 87 10.63 -1.47 4.94
N THR A 88 10.27 -1.78 6.18
CA THR A 88 9.68 -3.09 6.55
C THR A 88 8.38 -3.33 5.81
N SER A 89 7.48 -2.34 5.75
CA SER A 89 6.22 -2.46 5.01
C SER A 89 6.42 -2.67 3.52
N ALA A 90 7.42 -2.02 2.91
CA ALA A 90 7.73 -2.17 1.49
C ALA A 90 8.00 -3.63 1.10
N CYS A 91 8.70 -4.40 1.95
CA CYS A 91 9.03 -5.81 1.70
C CYS A 91 7.80 -6.67 1.35
N GLY A 92 6.66 -6.40 1.98
CA GLY A 92 5.41 -7.14 1.75
C GLY A 92 4.74 -6.87 0.39
N LEU A 93 5.15 -5.81 -0.31
CA LEU A 93 4.48 -5.29 -1.50
C LEU A 93 5.19 -5.65 -2.82
N PHE A 94 6.49 -5.94 -2.79
CA PHE A 94 7.22 -6.33 -4.01
C PHE A 94 6.63 -7.59 -4.67
N SER A 95 6.18 -8.56 -3.85
CA SER A 95 5.61 -9.82 -4.35
C SER A 95 4.38 -9.64 -5.24
N VAL A 96 3.55 -8.63 -4.97
CA VAL A 96 2.32 -8.36 -5.74
C VAL A 96 2.60 -7.49 -6.97
N ALA A 97 3.57 -6.59 -6.88
CA ALA A 97 3.90 -5.67 -7.96
C ALA A 97 4.80 -6.32 -9.03
N TYR A 98 5.84 -7.03 -8.61
CA TYR A 98 6.87 -7.58 -9.50
C TYR A 98 6.33 -8.43 -10.67
N PRO A 99 5.40 -9.39 -10.51
CA PRO A 99 4.94 -10.19 -11.64
C PRO A 99 4.21 -9.38 -12.71
N ARG A 100 3.58 -8.26 -12.33
CA ARG A 100 2.59 -7.53 -13.15
C ARG A 100 3.16 -6.32 -13.89
N VAL A 101 4.36 -5.88 -13.53
CA VAL A 101 5.04 -4.77 -14.21
C VAL A 101 5.91 -5.24 -15.37
N SER A 102 6.22 -4.28 -16.25
CA SER A 102 7.04 -4.44 -17.44
C SER A 102 8.47 -4.90 -17.11
N PRO A 103 9.19 -5.51 -18.07
CA PRO A 103 10.57 -5.93 -17.88
C PRO A 103 11.52 -4.81 -17.45
N ALA A 104 11.28 -3.57 -17.92
CA ALA A 104 12.07 -2.40 -17.53
C ALA A 104 11.93 -2.11 -16.03
N ILE A 105 10.70 -2.02 -15.53
CA ILE A 105 10.44 -1.82 -14.10
C ILE A 105 10.92 -3.02 -13.27
N LYS A 106 10.79 -4.26 -13.78
CA LYS A 106 11.35 -5.45 -13.11
C LYS A 106 12.86 -5.34 -12.90
N ALA A 107 13.60 -4.75 -13.83
CA ALA A 107 15.03 -4.54 -13.69
C ALA A 107 15.35 -3.49 -12.62
N GLU A 108 14.48 -2.48 -12.44
CA GLU A 108 14.63 -1.45 -11.39
C GLU A 108 14.25 -1.93 -9.98
N LEU A 109 13.39 -2.96 -9.88
CA LEU A 109 12.96 -3.53 -8.60
C LEU A 109 13.87 -4.66 -8.09
N ARG A 110 14.91 -5.03 -8.86
CA ARG A 110 15.92 -6.03 -8.48
C ARG A 110 17.07 -5.38 -7.71
#